data_AF-A0A3M1ZZF7-F1
#
_entry.id   AF-A0A3M1ZZF7-F1
#
_cell.length_a   1.000
_cell.length_b   1.000
_cell.length_c   1.000
_cell.angle_alpha   90.00
_cell.angle_beta   90.00
_cell.angle_gamma   90.00
#
_symmetry.space_group_name_H-M   'P 1'
#
loop_
_entity.id
_entity.type
_entity.pdbx_description
1 polymer ?
#
loop_
_entity_poly.entity_id
_entity_poly.type
_entity_poly.pdbx_seq_one_letter_code
_entity_poly.pdbx_strand_id
1 'polypeptide(L)'
;MSPGDTPQDAMGLELAEQPGVWGALLGRFGEARAAVAGALGGEPPERVVVAGCGDCHAAAEWAEWLWEPHLGVPVRGLAAMELSRARAHLL
;
A
#
# COMPACT_ATOMS: atom_id res chain seq x y z
N MET A 1 -29.66 -2.32 30.83
CA MET A 1 -28.63 -2.23 29.78
C MET A 1 -29.33 -1.80 28.52
N SER A 2 -28.96 -0.63 27.98
CA SER A 2 -29.51 -0.16 26.70
C SER A 2 -28.78 -0.86 25.55
N PRO A 3 -29.40 -1.04 24.37
CA PRO A 3 -28.78 -1.71 23.22
C PRO A 3 -27.53 -1.02 22.63
N GLY A 4 -26.98 0.00 23.29
CA GLY A 4 -25.80 0.76 22.86
C GLY A 4 -24.57 0.58 23.78
N ASP A 5 -24.66 -0.21 24.85
CA ASP A 5 -23.57 -0.43 25.81
C ASP A 5 -22.69 -1.62 25.41
N THR A 6 -22.36 -1.77 24.12
CA THR A 6 -21.38 -2.79 23.70
C THR A 6 -20.00 -2.30 24.13
N PRO A 7 -19.23 -3.06 24.93
CA PRO A 7 -17.83 -2.73 25.19
C PRO A 7 -17.15 -2.60 23.82
N GLN A 8 -16.53 -1.46 23.54
CA GLN A 8 -15.74 -1.32 22.31
C GLN A 8 -14.66 -2.39 22.36
N ASP A 9 -14.78 -3.38 21.47
CA ASP A 9 -13.74 -4.36 21.28
C ASP A 9 -12.50 -3.68 20.69
N ALA A 10 -11.36 -4.36 20.76
CA ALA A 10 -10.09 -3.80 20.30
C ALA A 10 -10.18 -3.30 18.85
N MET A 11 -10.99 -3.95 18.01
CA MET A 11 -11.26 -3.56 16.62
C MET A 11 -12.02 -2.23 16.54
N GLY A 12 -13.05 -2.02 17.37
CA GLY A 12 -13.79 -0.77 17.43
C GLY A 12 -12.92 0.43 17.84
N LEU A 13 -11.98 0.22 18.78
CA LEU A 13 -11.00 1.24 19.16
C LEU A 13 -10.00 1.51 18.02
N GLU A 14 -9.44 0.46 17.41
CA GLU A 14 -8.50 0.58 16.30
C GLU A 14 -9.11 1.32 15.10
N LEU A 15 -10.39 1.08 14.78
CA LEU A 15 -11.12 1.79 13.73
C LEU A 15 -11.32 3.28 14.06
N ALA A 16 -11.61 3.61 15.32
CA ALA A 16 -11.82 4.99 15.75
C ALA A 16 -10.53 5.83 15.65
N GLU A 17 -9.36 5.21 15.78
CA GLU A 17 -8.05 5.87 15.69
C GLU A 17 -7.61 6.15 14.24
N GLN A 18 -8.18 5.46 13.25
CA GLN A 18 -7.74 5.53 11.86
C GLN A 18 -7.62 6.96 11.31
N PRO A 19 -8.57 7.91 11.53
CA PRO A 19 -8.42 9.28 11.04
C PRO A 19 -7.12 9.96 11.51
N GLY A 20 -6.73 9.75 12.77
CA GLY A 20 -5.48 10.28 13.32
C GLY A 20 -4.25 9.63 12.68
N VAL A 21 -4.30 8.30 12.48
CA VAL A 21 -3.25 7.54 11.80
C VAL A 21 -3.05 8.03 10.35
N TRP A 22 -4.14 8.24 9.61
CA TRP A 22 -4.08 8.77 8.23
C TRP A 22 -3.46 10.16 8.18
N GLY A 23 -3.86 11.06 9.09
CA GLY A 23 -3.30 12.41 9.16
C GLY A 23 -1.79 12.40 9.44
N ALA A 24 -1.35 11.57 10.38
CA ALA A 24 0.07 11.41 10.69
C ALA A 24 0.86 10.80 9.52
N LEU A 25 0.29 9.81 8.81
CA LEU A 25 0.90 9.21 7.62
C LEU A 25 1.07 10.24 6.49
N LEU A 26 0.04 11.05 6.20
CA LEU A 26 0.10 12.12 5.20
C LEU A 26 1.23 13.12 5.47
N GLY A 27 1.48 13.46 6.74
CA GLY A 27 2.61 14.31 7.13
C GLY A 27 3.98 13.70 6.80
N ARG A 28 4.10 12.37 6.80
CA ARG A 28 5.35 11.63 6.55
C ARG A 28 5.60 11.33 5.06
N PHE A 29 4.60 11.50 4.20
CA PHE A 29 4.74 11.21 2.76
C PHE A 29 5.79 12.08 2.06
N GLY A 30 6.03 13.31 2.55
CA GLY A 30 7.03 14.20 1.97
C GLY A 30 8.45 13.61 2.01
N GLU A 31 8.83 13.04 3.15
CA GLU A 31 10.15 12.42 3.36
C GLU A 31 10.30 11.14 2.53
N ALA A 32 9.26 10.28 2.55
CA ALA A 32 9.25 9.05 1.76
C ALA A 32 9.34 9.32 0.25
N ARG A 33 8.61 10.33 -0.23
CA ARG A 33 8.65 10.75 -1.65
C ARG A 33 10.05 11.20 -2.06
N ALA A 34 10.71 12.02 -1.24
CA ALA A 34 12.06 12.49 -1.53
C ALA A 34 13.07 11.33 -1.59
N ALA A 35 12.97 10.36 -0.67
CA ALA A 35 13.82 9.18 -0.65
C ALA A 35 13.65 8.31 -1.92
N VAL A 36 12.40 8.05 -2.32
CA VAL A 36 12.11 7.27 -3.54
C VAL A 36 12.61 7.98 -4.80
N ALA A 37 12.36 9.29 -4.92
CA ALA A 37 12.85 10.07 -6.05
C ALA A 37 14.39 10.06 -6.14
N GLY A 38 15.08 10.14 -5.00
CA GLY A 38 16.53 10.02 -4.94
C GLY A 38 17.05 8.65 -5.35
N ALA A 39 16.38 7.57 -4.94
CA ALA A 39 16.76 6.20 -5.30
C ALA A 39 16.58 5.90 -6.80
N LEU A 40 15.59 6.52 -7.44
CA LEU A 40 15.33 6.39 -8.87
C LEU A 40 16.25 7.25 -9.74
N GLY A 41 17.07 8.13 -9.15
CA GLY A 41 17.97 9.00 -9.91
C GLY A 41 17.24 10.01 -10.82
N GLY A 42 15.96 10.27 -10.56
CA GLY A 42 15.12 11.14 -11.40
C GLY A 42 14.56 10.47 -12.66
N GLU A 43 14.88 9.20 -12.93
CA GLU A 43 14.32 8.45 -14.04
C GLU A 43 13.12 7.61 -13.59
N PRO A 44 11.98 7.64 -14.30
CA PRO A 44 10.85 6.79 -13.97
C PRO A 44 11.22 5.32 -14.22
N PRO A 45 10.74 4.38 -13.39
CA PRO A 45 10.95 2.96 -13.64
C PRO A 45 10.18 2.52 -14.88
N GLU A 46 10.64 1.49 -15.59
CA GLU A 46 9.92 0.93 -16.75
C GLU A 46 8.61 0.22 -16.35
N ARG A 47 8.50 -0.21 -15.10
CA ARG A 47 7.35 -0.90 -14.50
C ARG A 47 7.42 -0.87 -12.98
N VAL A 48 6.29 -1.05 -12.32
CA VAL A 48 6.20 -1.19 -10.87
C VAL A 48 5.59 -2.54 -10.50
N VAL A 49 6.20 -3.20 -9.51
CA VAL A 49 5.70 -4.45 -8.97
C VAL A 49 5.40 -4.25 -7.49
N VAL A 50 4.17 -4.52 -7.07
CA VAL A 50 3.71 -4.42 -5.69
C VAL A 50 3.41 -5.82 -5.18
N ALA A 51 4.08 -6.21 -4.11
CA ALA A 51 3.92 -7.54 -3.53
C ALA A 51 3.60 -7.45 -2.04
N GLY A 52 2.60 -8.22 -1.59
CA GLY A 52 2.15 -8.24 -0.20
C GLY A 52 1.72 -9.63 0.27
N CYS A 53 1.57 -9.80 1.57
CA CYS A 53 1.03 -11.01 2.20
C CYS A 53 -0.09 -10.66 3.18
N GLY A 54 -0.97 -11.63 3.48
CA GLY A 54 -2.14 -11.37 4.33
C GLY A 54 -3.00 -10.22 3.78
N ASP A 55 -3.44 -9.31 4.64
CA ASP A 55 -4.26 -8.16 4.24
C ASP A 55 -3.51 -7.18 3.32
N CYS A 56 -2.18 -7.15 3.38
CA CYS A 56 -1.37 -6.34 2.46
C CYS A 56 -1.38 -6.88 1.03
N HIS A 57 -1.74 -8.16 0.83
CA HIS A 57 -1.93 -8.69 -0.52
C HIS A 57 -3.13 -8.05 -1.21
N ALA A 58 -4.25 -7.87 -0.49
CA ALA A 58 -5.42 -7.19 -1.03
C ALA A 58 -5.08 -5.75 -1.45
N ALA A 59 -4.28 -5.03 -0.65
CA ALA A 59 -3.79 -3.71 -1.05
C ALA A 59 -2.88 -3.76 -2.30
N ALA A 60 -2.04 -4.79 -2.43
CA ALA A 60 -1.19 -4.98 -3.60
C ALA A 60 -2.00 -5.25 -4.88
N GLU A 61 -3.05 -6.07 -4.82
CA GLU A 61 -3.95 -6.34 -5.96
C GLU A 61 -4.63 -5.08 -6.49
N TRP A 62 -4.92 -4.13 -5.60
CA TRP A 62 -5.53 -2.85 -5.97
C TRP A 62 -4.54 -1.86 -6.59
N ALA A 63 -3.23 -2.09 -6.46
CA ALA A 63 -2.21 -1.13 -6.89
C ALA A 63 -2.22 -0.89 -8.41
N GLU A 64 -2.53 -1.90 -9.22
CA GLU A 64 -2.61 -1.77 -10.68
C GLU A 64 -3.64 -0.70 -11.07
N TRP A 65 -4.88 -0.85 -10.59
CA TRP A 65 -5.97 0.08 -10.86
C TRP A 65 -5.74 1.47 -10.29
N LEU A 66 -5.10 1.55 -9.12
CA LEU A 66 -4.91 2.81 -8.42
C LEU A 66 -3.69 3.60 -8.90
N TRP A 67 -2.61 2.94 -9.32
CA TRP A 67 -1.33 3.62 -9.57
C TRP A 67 -0.98 3.75 -11.04
N GLU A 68 -1.34 2.77 -11.88
CA GLU A 68 -1.01 2.82 -13.31
C GLU A 68 -1.50 4.11 -14.01
N PRO A 69 -2.73 4.61 -13.76
CA PRO A 69 -3.19 5.87 -14.37
C PRO A 69 -2.37 7.10 -13.94
N HIS A 70 -1.72 7.05 -12.77
CA HIS A 70 -0.98 8.18 -12.20
C HIS A 70 0.52 8.10 -12.49
N LEU A 71 1.06 6.90 -12.66
CA LEU A 71 2.47 6.68 -12.90
C LEU A 71 2.81 6.63 -14.40
N GLY A 72 1.84 6.28 -15.25
CA GLY A 72 2.06 6.16 -16.70
C GLY A 72 2.99 5.01 -17.10
N VAL A 73 3.22 4.07 -16.18
CA VAL A 73 4.05 2.87 -16.38
C VAL A 73 3.26 1.65 -15.90
N PRO A 74 3.45 0.47 -16.50
CA PRO A 74 2.74 -0.74 -16.09
C PRO A 74 2.92 -1.03 -14.59
N VAL A 75 1.83 -1.33 -13.90
CA VAL A 75 1.85 -1.71 -12.48
C VAL A 75 1.26 -3.09 -12.30
N ARG A 76 1.90 -3.94 -11.48
CA ARG A 76 1.38 -5.29 -11.18
C ARG A 76 1.37 -5.58 -9.70
N GLY A 77 0.19 -5.92 -9.19
CA GLY A 77 -0.03 -6.49 -7.86
C GLY A 77 0.14 -8.01 -7.85
N LEU A 78 0.80 -8.58 -6.84
CA LEU A 78 0.83 -10.03 -6.64
C LEU A 78 1.02 -10.44 -5.17
N ALA A 79 0.77 -11.71 -4.85
CA ALA A 79 1.11 -12.24 -3.54
C ALA A 79 2.64 -12.38 -3.41
N ALA A 80 3.21 -12.06 -2.25
CA ALA A 80 4.66 -12.09 -2.02
C ALA A 80 5.31 -13.45 -2.36
N MET A 81 4.57 -14.55 -2.14
CA MET A 81 5.02 -15.90 -2.48
C MET A 81 5.16 -16.16 -4.00
N GLU A 82 4.51 -15.35 -4.83
CA GLU A 82 4.59 -15.43 -6.27
C GLU A 82 5.78 -14.64 -6.84
N LEU A 83 6.39 -13.76 -6.04
CA LEU A 83 7.50 -12.92 -6.48
C LEU A 83 8.68 -13.76 -7.00
N SER A 84 9.01 -14.86 -6.32
CA SER A 84 10.07 -15.78 -6.72
C SER A 84 9.75 -16.56 -8.00
N ARG A 85 8.47 -16.80 -8.29
CA ARG A 85 7.99 -17.45 -9.53
C ARG A 85 7.88 -16.46 -10.68
N ALA A 86 7.45 -15.25 -10.40
CA ALA A 86 7.26 -14.17 -11.36
C ALA A 86 8.60 -13.54 -11.78
N ARG A 87 9.67 -13.68 -10.98
CA ARG A 87 11.02 -13.20 -11.32
C ARG A 87 11.49 -13.64 -12.72
N ALA A 88 11.10 -14.82 -13.19
CA ALA A 88 11.46 -15.33 -14.52
C ALA A 88 10.73 -14.64 -15.70
N HIS A 89 9.67 -13.88 -15.41
CA HIS A 89 8.83 -13.19 -16.41
C HIS A 89 8.74 -11.66 -16.16
N LEU A 90 9.28 -11.19 -15.04
CA LEU A 90 9.29 -9.79 -14.61
C LEU A 90 10.62 -9.08 -14.89
N LEU A 91 11.72 -9.84 -15.05
CA LEU A 91 13.02 -9.41 -15.58
C LEU A 91 13.10 -9.78 -17.07
#